data_AF-A0A850Y6S2-F1
#
_entry.id   AF-A0A850Y6S2-F1
#
_cell.length_a   1.000
_cell.length_b   1.000
_cell.length_c   1.000
_cell.angle_alpha   90.00
_cell.angle_beta   90.00
_cell.angle_gamma   90.00
#
_symmetry.space_group_name_H-M   'P 1'
#
loop_
_entity.id
_entity.type
_entity.pdbx_description
1 polymer ?
#
loop_
_entity_poly.entity_id
_entity_poly.type
_entity_poly.pdbx_seq_one_letter_code
_entity_poly.pdbx_strand_id
1 'polypeptide(L)'
;MASSSDSDDDGFMAVDPEDAVVEGTMEQEDEPHAELEVEEPRPSSRSMLELPEEVLEYILSFLSPYQEHKTAALVCKQWYRLIKGVAHQCYHGFIKAVQEGNIQWESRTYPYPGTPITQRFSHSACYYDANQSMYVFGGCTQSSCNAAFNDLWRLDLNSKEWIRPLASGSYPSPKAGATLVVYKDLLVLFGGWTRPSPYPLHQPERFFDEIHTYSPSKNWWNCIMTTHGPPPMAGHSSCVIEDKMIVFGGSLGSRQMSNDVWVLDLEQWAWSKPSISGPSPHPRGGQSQIVIDNETILILGGCGGPNALFKDAWLLHMQANPWTWQPLKVENEDHGAPELWCHPACRVGQCVVVFSQAPSGRAPLSPSLNSRPSPISATPPALVPETREFRSQSPVRNTDEAPCVNGRWGTLRPRRQTPSGSREGSLSPARGDSSPVLNGVPPIARRLGHHPPQSLNVGKPLYQSMNCKPMQMYVLDIKDTKERGRVKWKVFNSSSVVGPPETSLHTVVQGRGELIIFGGLMDKKQNVKYYPKTNALYFVRAKR
;
A
#
# COMPACT_ATOMS: atom_id res chain seq x y z
N MET A 1 -47.30 -28.02 37.17
CA MET A 1 -47.83 -27.18 38.26
C MET A 1 -47.37 -25.76 38.00
N ALA A 2 -48.22 -24.74 37.86
CA ALA A 2 -49.68 -24.73 37.79
C ALA A 2 -50.14 -23.57 36.88
N SER A 3 -51.41 -23.59 36.47
CA SER A 3 -52.07 -22.64 35.57
C SER A 3 -53.16 -21.83 36.30
N SER A 4 -53.37 -20.57 35.91
CA SER A 4 -54.60 -19.76 36.09
C SER A 4 -54.32 -18.41 35.41
N SER A 5 -55.01 -18.01 34.33
CA SER A 5 -56.39 -17.46 34.29
C SER A 5 -56.49 -16.11 35.02
N ASP A 6 -57.08 -15.05 34.47
CA ASP A 6 -58.49 -14.97 34.03
C ASP A 6 -58.73 -14.14 32.75
N SER A 7 -60.00 -14.07 32.36
CA SER A 7 -60.57 -13.67 31.07
C SER A 7 -61.60 -12.54 31.23
N ASP A 8 -62.34 -12.24 30.13
CA ASP A 8 -63.70 -11.67 30.15
C ASP A 8 -63.84 -10.15 30.44
N ASP A 9 -64.74 -9.36 29.82
CA ASP A 9 -65.59 -9.52 28.62
C ASP A 9 -66.09 -8.10 28.18
N ASP A 10 -67.14 -8.07 27.35
CA ASP A 10 -68.10 -7.00 27.03
C ASP A 10 -67.76 -6.02 25.88
N GLY A 11 -68.51 -6.19 24.79
CA GLY A 11 -68.70 -5.20 23.73
C GLY A 11 -70.10 -4.56 23.78
N PHE A 12 -70.43 -3.70 22.80
CA PHE A 12 -71.81 -3.28 22.57
C PHE A 12 -72.10 -2.97 21.08
N MET A 13 -73.38 -3.01 20.71
CA MET A 13 -73.92 -3.07 19.34
C MET A 13 -74.65 -1.78 18.88
N ALA A 14 -75.05 -1.78 17.59
CA ALA A 14 -75.98 -0.88 16.86
C ALA A 14 -75.42 0.52 16.46
N VAL A 15 -75.52 1.04 15.22
CA VAL A 15 -76.34 0.84 13.97
C VAL A 15 -77.59 1.74 13.86
N ASP A 16 -77.45 2.81 13.03
CA ASP A 16 -78.42 3.52 12.14
C ASP A 16 -79.72 4.17 12.72
N PRO A 17 -80.53 4.97 11.96
CA PRO A 17 -80.40 5.57 10.61
C PRO A 17 -80.78 7.10 10.53
N GLU A 18 -81.15 7.58 9.32
CA GLU A 18 -81.97 8.77 8.95
C GLU A 18 -81.28 10.13 8.71
N ASP A 19 -81.73 11.01 7.79
CA ASP A 19 -82.37 10.86 6.46
C ASP A 19 -82.39 12.26 5.77
N ALA A 20 -82.41 12.37 4.42
CA ALA A 20 -82.91 13.54 3.66
C ALA A 20 -82.66 13.46 2.15
N VAL A 21 -83.74 13.44 1.36
CA VAL A 21 -83.76 13.62 -0.11
C VAL A 21 -84.41 14.95 -0.47
N VAL A 22 -83.87 15.68 -1.46
CA VAL A 22 -84.62 16.68 -2.24
C VAL A 22 -84.24 16.58 -3.71
N GLU A 23 -85.21 16.32 -4.57
CA GLU A 23 -85.07 16.36 -6.04
C GLU A 23 -85.27 17.78 -6.60
N GLY A 24 -84.68 18.04 -7.77
CA GLY A 24 -84.94 19.22 -8.59
C GLY A 24 -84.37 19.04 -10.01
N THR A 25 -85.24 18.91 -11.00
CA THR A 25 -84.92 18.59 -12.40
C THR A 25 -85.05 19.78 -13.37
N MET A 26 -84.57 19.61 -14.61
CA MET A 26 -84.77 20.46 -15.81
C MET A 26 -83.92 21.76 -15.85
N GLU A 27 -83.34 22.22 -16.99
CA GLU A 27 -83.50 21.91 -18.43
C GLU A 27 -82.15 21.83 -19.20
N GLN A 28 -82.20 21.51 -20.50
CA GLN A 28 -81.04 21.46 -21.43
C GLN A 28 -80.86 22.79 -22.20
N GLU A 29 -79.62 23.15 -22.54
CA GLU A 29 -79.28 24.00 -23.70
C GLU A 29 -78.04 23.42 -24.42
N ASP A 30 -77.95 23.64 -25.74
CA ASP A 30 -77.08 22.93 -26.69
C ASP A 30 -75.94 23.79 -27.30
N GLU A 31 -74.95 23.11 -27.91
CA GLU A 31 -73.96 23.60 -28.92
C GLU A 31 -72.81 24.55 -28.48
N PRO A 32 -71.64 24.59 -29.20
CA PRO A 32 -71.07 23.60 -30.13
C PRO A 32 -69.57 23.27 -29.93
N HIS A 33 -69.15 22.19 -30.61
CA HIS A 33 -67.80 21.75 -31.00
C HIS A 33 -66.55 22.60 -30.67
N ALA A 34 -65.54 21.92 -30.09
CA ALA A 34 -64.11 22.18 -30.32
C ALA A 34 -63.36 20.86 -30.55
N GLU A 35 -62.32 20.88 -31.39
CA GLU A 35 -61.68 19.69 -31.96
C GLU A 35 -60.51 19.15 -31.11
N LEU A 36 -60.35 17.82 -31.13
CA LEU A 36 -59.08 17.07 -31.06
C LEU A 36 -57.90 17.66 -30.25
N GLU A 37 -57.76 17.23 -29.00
CA GLU A 37 -56.45 16.85 -28.48
C GLU A 37 -56.49 15.38 -28.02
N VAL A 38 -55.82 14.51 -28.78
CA VAL A 38 -55.46 13.18 -28.30
C VAL A 38 -54.29 13.39 -27.34
N GLU A 39 -54.50 13.21 -26.03
CA GLU A 39 -53.38 13.16 -25.07
C GLU A 39 -52.43 12.05 -25.54
N GLU A 40 -51.24 12.42 -26.02
CA GLU A 40 -50.14 11.47 -26.13
C GLU A 40 -49.91 10.86 -24.74
N PRO A 41 -49.80 9.53 -24.60
CA PRO A 41 -49.48 8.93 -23.32
C PRO A 41 -48.10 9.42 -22.92
N ARG A 42 -48.06 10.33 -21.91
CA ARG A 42 -46.82 10.82 -21.28
C ARG A 42 -45.92 9.60 -21.08
N PRO A 43 -44.65 9.63 -21.53
CA PRO A 43 -43.82 8.44 -21.50
C PRO A 43 -43.80 7.91 -20.08
N SER A 44 -44.32 6.69 -19.90
CA SER A 44 -44.39 6.05 -18.59
C SER A 44 -43.00 6.17 -17.98
N SER A 45 -42.92 6.60 -16.72
CA SER A 45 -41.65 6.80 -16.03
C SER A 45 -41.01 5.44 -15.84
N ARG A 46 -40.28 4.97 -16.87
CA ARG A 46 -39.76 3.61 -16.99
C ARG A 46 -39.03 3.27 -15.71
N SER A 47 -39.63 2.38 -14.93
CA SER A 47 -39.08 2.05 -13.62
C SER A 47 -37.74 1.35 -13.83
N MET A 48 -36.75 1.63 -12.98
CA MET A 48 -35.47 0.92 -13.02
C MET A 48 -35.66 -0.60 -12.80
N LEU A 49 -36.80 -1.02 -12.28
CA LEU A 49 -37.23 -2.42 -12.11
C LEU A 49 -37.74 -3.09 -13.40
N GLU A 50 -37.97 -2.33 -14.48
CA GLU A 50 -38.38 -2.85 -15.80
C GLU A 50 -37.19 -3.25 -16.69
N LEU A 51 -35.95 -2.98 -16.24
CA LEU A 51 -34.74 -3.38 -16.95
C LEU A 51 -34.49 -4.89 -16.79
N PRO A 52 -33.99 -5.60 -17.83
CA PRO A 52 -33.54 -6.98 -17.71
C PRO A 52 -32.48 -7.14 -16.61
N GLU A 53 -32.50 -8.28 -15.92
CA GLU A 53 -31.60 -8.51 -14.78
C GLU A 53 -30.12 -8.44 -15.19
N GLU A 54 -29.76 -8.86 -16.41
CA GLU A 54 -28.40 -8.79 -16.96
C GLU A 54 -27.90 -7.35 -17.10
N VAL A 55 -28.80 -6.42 -17.45
CA VAL A 55 -28.48 -4.99 -17.58
C VAL A 55 -28.29 -4.38 -16.19
N LEU A 56 -29.13 -4.77 -15.22
CA LEU A 56 -28.98 -4.36 -13.83
C LEU A 56 -27.69 -4.92 -13.22
N GLU A 57 -27.37 -6.20 -13.42
CA GLU A 57 -26.11 -6.80 -12.96
C GLU A 57 -24.90 -6.10 -13.58
N TYR A 58 -24.93 -5.78 -14.87
CA TYR A 58 -23.86 -5.02 -15.53
C TYR A 58 -23.69 -3.61 -14.92
N ILE A 59 -24.77 -2.87 -14.71
CA ILE A 59 -24.73 -1.53 -14.06
C ILE A 59 -24.21 -1.65 -12.62
N LEU A 60 -24.76 -2.59 -11.84
CA LEU A 60 -24.35 -2.85 -10.45
C LEU A 60 -22.89 -3.30 -10.35
N SER A 61 -22.34 -3.94 -11.39
CA SER A 61 -20.92 -4.31 -11.43
C SER A 61 -19.99 -3.10 -11.41
N PHE A 62 -20.45 -1.91 -11.81
CA PHE A 62 -19.63 -0.70 -11.73
C PHE A 62 -19.40 -0.20 -10.31
N LEU A 63 -20.25 -0.58 -9.37
CA LEU A 63 -20.14 -0.20 -7.97
C LEU A 63 -18.88 -0.76 -7.30
N SER A 64 -18.47 -0.09 -6.24
CA SER A 64 -17.39 -0.50 -5.36
C SER A 64 -17.79 -1.74 -4.55
N PRO A 65 -16.95 -2.80 -4.51
CA PRO A 65 -17.25 -4.07 -3.82
C PRO A 65 -17.28 -3.96 -2.28
N TYR A 66 -17.15 -2.73 -1.75
CA TYR A 66 -17.09 -2.43 -0.34
C TYR A 66 -18.43 -1.87 0.20
N GLN A 67 -18.58 -0.55 0.38
CA GLN A 67 -19.78 0.08 0.91
C GLN A 67 -20.90 0.22 -0.12
N GLU A 68 -20.60 0.51 -1.39
CA GLU A 68 -21.63 0.73 -2.41
C GLU A 68 -22.48 -0.53 -2.64
N HIS A 69 -21.84 -1.71 -2.73
CA HIS A 69 -22.55 -3.00 -2.73
C HIS A 69 -23.44 -3.17 -1.47
N LYS A 70 -22.93 -2.83 -0.27
CA LYS A 70 -23.72 -2.94 0.97
C LYS A 70 -24.95 -2.03 0.94
N THR A 71 -24.78 -0.75 0.58
CA THR A 71 -25.86 0.23 0.53
C THR A 71 -26.89 -0.13 -0.53
N ALA A 72 -26.45 -0.49 -1.74
CA ALA A 72 -27.35 -0.86 -2.82
C ALA A 72 -28.12 -2.17 -2.51
N ALA A 73 -27.55 -3.10 -1.74
CA ALA A 73 -28.23 -4.32 -1.30
C ALA A 73 -29.35 -4.10 -0.27
N LEU A 74 -29.44 -2.89 0.32
CA LEU A 74 -30.52 -2.51 1.24
C LEU A 74 -31.75 -1.94 0.53
N VAL A 75 -31.67 -1.64 -0.78
CA VAL A 75 -32.76 -0.98 -1.54
C VAL A 75 -34.01 -1.86 -1.61
N CYS A 76 -33.88 -3.11 -2.07
CA CYS A 76 -34.99 -4.06 -2.11
C CYS A 76 -34.49 -5.52 -2.23
N LYS A 77 -35.41 -6.49 -2.11
CA LYS A 77 -35.10 -7.93 -2.21
C LYS A 77 -34.49 -8.34 -3.55
N GLN A 78 -34.84 -7.68 -4.65
CA GLN A 78 -34.26 -7.96 -5.97
C GLN A 78 -32.80 -7.47 -6.03
N TRP A 79 -32.56 -6.22 -5.65
CA TRP A 79 -31.21 -5.64 -5.58
C TRP A 79 -30.27 -6.43 -4.67
N TYR A 80 -30.76 -6.90 -3.52
CA TYR A 80 -30.01 -7.81 -2.64
C TYR A 80 -29.54 -9.09 -3.36
N ARG A 81 -30.41 -9.72 -4.17
CA ARG A 81 -30.06 -10.92 -4.95
C ARG A 81 -29.05 -10.61 -6.05
N LEU A 82 -29.31 -9.59 -6.86
CA LEU A 82 -28.44 -9.17 -7.96
C LEU A 82 -27.04 -8.80 -7.45
N ILE A 83 -26.94 -8.02 -6.37
CA ILE A 83 -25.64 -7.61 -5.81
C ILE A 83 -24.88 -8.79 -5.21
N LYS A 84 -25.57 -9.80 -4.66
CA LYS A 84 -24.92 -11.05 -4.23
C LYS A 84 -24.34 -11.81 -5.43
N GLY A 85 -25.06 -11.85 -6.55
CA GLY A 85 -24.58 -12.39 -7.83
C GLY A 85 -23.38 -11.62 -8.38
N VAL A 86 -23.51 -10.29 -8.54
CA VAL A 86 -22.48 -9.37 -9.01
C VAL A 86 -21.23 -9.40 -8.15
N ALA A 87 -21.33 -9.43 -6.82
CA ALA A 87 -20.17 -9.52 -5.93
C ALA A 87 -19.41 -10.84 -6.13
N HIS A 88 -20.13 -11.95 -6.28
CA HIS A 88 -19.55 -13.25 -6.59
C HIS A 88 -18.90 -13.26 -7.98
N GLN A 89 -19.59 -12.76 -9.01
CA GLN A 89 -19.09 -12.65 -10.37
C GLN A 89 -17.85 -11.76 -10.47
N CYS A 90 -17.83 -10.60 -9.78
CA CYS A 90 -16.67 -9.71 -9.73
C CYS A 90 -15.46 -10.40 -9.06
N TYR A 91 -15.68 -11.13 -7.97
CA TYR A 91 -14.60 -11.84 -7.27
C TYR A 91 -14.04 -13.01 -8.09
N HIS A 92 -14.89 -13.86 -8.66
CA HIS A 92 -14.47 -14.97 -9.51
C HIS A 92 -13.89 -14.48 -10.86
N GLY A 93 -14.44 -13.41 -11.42
CA GLY A 93 -13.90 -12.71 -12.58
C GLY A 93 -12.51 -12.13 -12.31
N PHE A 94 -12.25 -11.61 -11.11
CA PHE A 94 -10.92 -11.19 -10.70
C PHE A 94 -9.92 -12.35 -10.60
N ILE A 95 -10.29 -13.48 -9.98
CA ILE A 95 -9.42 -14.66 -9.93
C ILE A 95 -9.08 -15.14 -11.34
N LYS A 96 -10.08 -15.21 -12.25
CA LYS A 96 -9.89 -15.57 -13.65
C LYS A 96 -9.00 -14.56 -14.38
N ALA A 97 -9.22 -13.26 -14.21
CA ALA A 97 -8.43 -12.20 -14.82
C ALA A 97 -6.95 -12.25 -14.40
N VAL A 98 -6.66 -12.55 -13.13
CA VAL A 98 -5.29 -12.79 -12.64
C VAL A 98 -4.69 -14.06 -13.27
N GLN A 99 -5.49 -15.12 -13.42
CA GLN A 99 -5.06 -16.37 -14.05
C GLN A 99 -4.77 -16.26 -15.55
N GLU A 100 -5.39 -15.31 -16.24
CA GLU A 100 -5.27 -15.04 -17.68
C GLU A 100 -4.36 -13.84 -18.02
N GLY A 101 -3.99 -13.02 -17.03
CA GLY A 101 -3.19 -11.80 -17.23
C GLY A 101 -4.00 -10.64 -17.82
N ASN A 102 -5.32 -10.66 -17.68
CA ASN A 102 -6.26 -9.63 -18.15
C ASN A 102 -6.62 -8.65 -17.02
N ILE A 103 -5.60 -8.04 -16.42
CA ILE A 103 -5.74 -7.07 -15.33
C ILE A 103 -5.68 -5.63 -15.84
N GLN A 104 -6.16 -4.68 -15.02
CA GLN A 104 -6.00 -3.25 -15.22
C GLN A 104 -5.40 -2.59 -13.97
N TRP A 105 -4.63 -1.54 -14.20
CA TRP A 105 -3.93 -0.78 -13.16
C TRP A 105 -4.59 0.59 -12.98
N GLU A 106 -5.16 0.85 -11.80
CA GLU A 106 -5.68 2.15 -11.39
C GLU A 106 -4.69 2.77 -10.41
N SER A 107 -4.15 3.96 -10.70
CA SER A 107 -3.30 4.70 -9.77
C SER A 107 -4.09 5.81 -9.08
N ARG A 108 -3.92 5.93 -7.75
CA ARG A 108 -4.48 7.04 -6.97
C ARG A 108 -3.35 7.88 -6.38
N THR A 109 -3.23 9.10 -6.88
CA THR A 109 -2.27 10.10 -6.39
C THR A 109 -3.01 11.20 -5.65
N TYR A 110 -2.52 11.54 -4.46
CA TYR A 110 -3.05 12.65 -3.67
C TYR A 110 -2.29 13.93 -4.04
N PRO A 111 -2.96 15.01 -4.49
CA PRO A 111 -2.29 16.27 -4.80
C PRO A 111 -1.69 16.90 -3.53
N TYR A 112 -0.64 17.69 -3.70
CA TYR A 112 -0.09 18.52 -2.62
C TYR A 112 -0.82 19.87 -2.58
N PRO A 113 -1.14 20.44 -1.40
CA PRO A 113 -0.94 19.92 -0.05
C PRO A 113 -2.08 18.97 0.35
N GLY A 114 -1.77 17.68 0.47
CA GLY A 114 -2.81 16.66 0.62
C GLY A 114 -2.33 15.21 0.53
N THR A 115 -1.04 14.95 0.29
CA THR A 115 -0.43 13.62 0.48
C THR A 115 -0.47 13.25 1.97
N PRO A 116 -1.35 12.31 2.38
CA PRO A 116 -1.64 12.12 3.80
C PRO A 116 -0.53 11.31 4.48
N ILE A 117 -0.12 10.21 3.85
CA ILE A 117 0.93 9.31 4.33
C ILE A 117 2.29 9.62 3.68
N THR A 118 3.31 9.74 4.52
CA THR A 118 4.71 9.95 4.09
C THR A 118 5.25 8.75 3.31
N GLN A 119 6.03 9.02 2.26
CA GLN A 119 6.72 8.00 1.45
C GLN A 119 7.65 7.12 2.30
N ARG A 120 7.50 5.80 2.18
CA ARG A 120 8.12 4.82 3.09
C ARG A 120 8.32 3.46 2.41
N PHE A 121 9.21 2.66 2.96
CA PHE A 121 9.46 1.28 2.56
C PHE A 121 9.62 0.38 3.80
N SER A 122 9.54 -0.94 3.60
CA SER A 122 9.59 -1.94 4.69
C SER A 122 8.55 -1.70 5.80
N HIS A 123 7.42 -1.08 5.47
CA HIS A 123 6.26 -0.98 6.35
C HIS A 123 5.48 -2.30 6.35
N SER A 124 4.75 -2.55 7.43
CA SER A 124 3.89 -3.72 7.55
C SER A 124 2.47 -3.34 7.11
N ALA A 125 1.74 -4.23 6.43
CA ALA A 125 0.37 -3.95 6.03
C ALA A 125 -0.53 -5.20 6.05
N CYS A 126 -1.82 -5.00 6.28
CA CYS A 126 -2.83 -6.06 6.26
C CYS A 126 -4.21 -5.53 5.82
N TYR A 127 -5.11 -6.43 5.39
CA TYR A 127 -6.53 -6.13 5.13
C TYR A 127 -7.38 -6.49 6.34
N TYR A 128 -8.22 -5.57 6.80
CA TYR A 128 -9.20 -5.81 7.85
C TYR A 128 -10.62 -5.73 7.26
N ASP A 129 -11.26 -6.89 7.08
CA ASP A 129 -12.52 -7.00 6.33
C ASP A 129 -13.71 -6.32 7.04
N ALA A 130 -13.77 -6.36 8.37
CA ALA A 130 -14.92 -5.86 9.14
C ALA A 130 -15.23 -4.37 8.87
N ASN A 131 -14.20 -3.53 8.69
CA ASN A 131 -14.35 -2.14 8.26
C ASN A 131 -13.80 -1.86 6.85
N GLN A 132 -13.55 -2.92 6.07
CA GLN A 132 -13.12 -2.86 4.67
C GLN A 132 -11.92 -1.92 4.42
N SER A 133 -10.95 -1.94 5.33
CA SER A 133 -9.79 -1.04 5.28
C SER A 133 -8.45 -1.79 5.20
N MET A 134 -7.48 -1.21 4.51
CA MET A 134 -6.08 -1.62 4.59
C MET A 134 -5.39 -0.84 5.71
N TYR A 135 -4.72 -1.54 6.63
CA TYR A 135 -3.90 -0.92 7.67
C TYR A 135 -2.42 -0.97 7.27
N VAL A 136 -1.69 0.12 7.53
CA VAL A 136 -0.24 0.24 7.33
C VAL A 136 0.39 0.72 8.61
N PHE A 137 1.42 0.02 9.08
CA PHE A 137 2.19 0.37 10.27
C PHE A 137 3.67 0.58 9.96
N GLY A 138 4.24 1.65 10.49
CA GLY A 138 5.69 1.84 10.58
C GLY A 138 6.40 1.87 9.22
N GLY A 139 7.48 1.11 9.10
CA GLY A 139 8.43 1.22 7.99
C GLY A 139 9.43 2.35 8.23
N CYS A 140 10.25 2.68 7.23
CA CYS A 140 11.28 3.71 7.39
C CYS A 140 11.40 4.67 6.21
N THR A 141 11.96 5.83 6.53
CA THR A 141 12.49 6.74 5.52
C THR A 141 13.83 6.22 5.00
N GLN A 142 14.15 6.58 3.76
CA GLN A 142 15.54 6.67 3.30
C GLN A 142 16.04 8.07 3.67
N SER A 143 16.83 8.12 4.72
CA SER A 143 17.62 9.26 5.19
C SER A 143 18.98 8.70 5.62
N SER A 144 19.97 9.53 5.95
CA SER A 144 21.27 9.03 6.43
C SER A 144 21.14 8.07 7.62
N CYS A 145 20.09 8.21 8.44
CA CYS A 145 19.75 7.37 9.59
C CYS A 145 18.60 6.36 9.37
N ASN A 146 17.93 6.32 8.21
CA ASN A 146 16.67 5.62 7.97
C ASN A 146 15.69 5.72 9.15
N ALA A 147 15.28 6.93 9.49
CA ALA A 147 14.34 7.14 10.59
C ALA A 147 13.10 6.26 10.38
N ALA A 148 12.89 5.32 11.30
CA ALA A 148 11.75 4.44 11.34
C ALA A 148 10.54 5.20 11.87
N PHE A 149 9.35 4.81 11.41
CA PHE A 149 8.09 5.32 11.91
C PHE A 149 7.47 4.34 12.91
N ASN A 150 6.65 4.86 13.81
CA ASN A 150 5.70 4.09 14.62
C ASN A 150 4.24 4.36 14.23
N ASP A 151 3.98 5.22 13.24
CA ASP A 151 2.61 5.63 12.92
C ASP A 151 1.78 4.50 12.31
N LEU A 152 0.54 4.40 12.77
CA LEU A 152 -0.51 3.59 12.15
C LEU A 152 -1.31 4.47 11.18
N TRP A 153 -1.61 3.92 10.01
CA TRP A 153 -2.46 4.51 8.99
C TRP A 153 -3.52 3.50 8.55
N ARG A 154 -4.71 4.01 8.22
CA ARG A 154 -5.84 3.25 7.69
C ARG A 154 -6.23 3.84 6.35
N LEU A 155 -6.10 3.07 5.27
CA LEU A 155 -6.75 3.36 3.99
C LEU A 155 -8.14 2.75 4.03
N ASP A 156 -9.17 3.59 4.14
CA ASP A 156 -10.54 3.18 3.94
C ASP A 156 -10.76 2.92 2.44
N LEU A 157 -11.14 1.70 2.05
CA LEU A 157 -11.30 1.33 0.64
C LEU A 157 -12.65 1.77 0.05
N ASN A 158 -13.56 2.27 0.89
CA ASN A 158 -14.84 2.86 0.46
C ASN A 158 -14.60 4.22 -0.19
N SER A 159 -14.14 5.19 0.62
CA SER A 159 -13.72 6.52 0.14
C SER A 159 -12.43 6.48 -0.68
N LYS A 160 -11.65 5.40 -0.56
CA LYS A 160 -10.24 5.31 -0.97
C LYS A 160 -9.40 6.42 -0.32
N GLU A 161 -9.65 6.80 0.94
CA GLU A 161 -8.91 7.84 1.66
C GLU A 161 -8.06 7.31 2.81
N TRP A 162 -6.93 7.96 3.06
CA TRP A 162 -6.08 7.67 4.21
C TRP A 162 -6.51 8.47 5.44
N ILE A 163 -6.72 7.75 6.51
CA ILE A 163 -7.06 8.26 7.83
C ILE A 163 -5.93 7.86 8.77
N ARG A 164 -5.50 8.75 9.67
CA ARG A 164 -4.52 8.45 10.72
C ARG A 164 -5.25 8.18 12.04
N PRO A 165 -5.38 6.93 12.51
CA PRO A 165 -5.94 6.66 13.83
C PRO A 165 -5.00 7.21 14.91
N LEU A 166 -5.47 8.19 15.67
CA LEU A 166 -4.78 8.68 16.86
C LEU A 166 -5.05 7.70 18.01
N ALA A 167 -4.39 6.55 17.95
CA ALA A 167 -4.61 5.44 18.88
C ALA A 167 -3.90 5.67 20.23
N SER A 168 -4.56 5.23 21.30
CA SER A 168 -4.05 5.29 22.67
C SER A 168 -3.51 3.94 23.15
N GLY A 169 -2.91 3.91 24.35
CA GLY A 169 -2.42 2.69 25.00
C GLY A 169 -0.92 2.45 24.84
N SER A 170 -0.50 1.19 24.94
CA SER A 170 0.90 0.77 24.85
C SER A 170 1.35 0.77 23.39
N TYR A 171 1.71 1.95 22.89
CA TYR A 171 2.03 2.17 21.48
C TYR A 171 3.38 1.55 21.09
N PRO A 172 3.51 0.87 19.92
CA PRO A 172 4.76 0.20 19.57
C PRO A 172 5.92 1.17 19.30
N SER A 173 7.14 0.71 19.58
CA SER A 173 8.39 1.40 19.20
C SER A 173 8.45 1.64 17.68
N PRO A 174 9.09 2.72 17.18
CA PRO A 174 9.33 2.92 15.75
C PRO A 174 10.11 1.76 15.15
N LYS A 175 9.61 1.17 14.07
CA LYS A 175 10.21 -0.02 13.45
C LYS A 175 9.81 -0.24 11.99
N ALA A 176 10.70 -0.89 11.26
CA ALA A 176 10.52 -1.39 9.90
C ALA A 176 10.72 -2.92 9.87
N GLY A 177 10.28 -3.58 8.80
CA GLY A 177 10.46 -5.02 8.63
C GLY A 177 9.80 -5.90 9.72
N ALA A 178 8.80 -5.36 10.42
CA ALA A 178 7.92 -6.14 11.29
C ALA A 178 6.86 -6.86 10.43
N THR A 179 6.17 -7.84 11.00
CA THR A 179 4.96 -8.41 10.38
C THR A 179 3.71 -7.89 11.07
N LEU A 180 2.63 -7.72 10.29
CA LEU A 180 1.31 -7.30 10.77
C LEU A 180 0.27 -8.25 10.18
N VAL A 181 -0.41 -9.00 11.05
CA VAL A 181 -1.43 -10.00 10.68
C VAL A 181 -2.75 -9.72 11.36
N VAL A 182 -3.86 -10.25 10.82
CA VAL A 182 -5.19 -10.12 11.43
C VAL A 182 -5.54 -11.41 12.15
N TYR A 183 -6.08 -11.28 13.36
CA TYR A 183 -6.63 -12.37 14.14
C TYR A 183 -7.90 -11.91 14.87
N LYS A 184 -9.03 -12.57 14.57
CA LYS A 184 -10.36 -12.15 15.05
C LYS A 184 -10.55 -10.63 14.79
N ASP A 185 -10.84 -9.83 15.81
CA ASP A 185 -10.98 -8.36 15.72
C ASP A 185 -9.70 -7.57 16.08
N LEU A 186 -8.52 -8.18 16.01
CA LEU A 186 -7.23 -7.58 16.37
C LEU A 186 -6.24 -7.62 15.21
N LEU A 187 -5.40 -6.59 15.12
CA LEU A 187 -4.18 -6.61 14.30
C LEU A 187 -3.01 -6.93 15.22
N VAL A 188 -2.27 -8.00 14.91
CA VAL A 188 -1.10 -8.46 15.68
C VAL A 188 0.16 -8.03 14.93
N LEU A 189 0.94 -7.15 15.57
CA LEU A 189 2.24 -6.67 15.11
C LEU A 189 3.33 -7.43 15.87
N PHE A 190 4.28 -8.03 15.16
CA PHE A 190 5.40 -8.76 15.78
C PHE A 190 6.76 -8.40 15.16
N GLY A 191 7.76 -8.28 16.05
CA GLY A 191 9.16 -8.10 15.71
C GLY A 191 9.47 -6.76 15.01
N GLY A 192 10.43 -6.79 14.09
CA GLY A 192 10.93 -5.64 13.34
C GLY A 192 12.26 -5.11 13.85
N TRP A 193 12.77 -4.06 13.20
CA TRP A 193 14.04 -3.41 13.55
C TRP A 193 13.93 -1.89 13.46
N THR A 194 14.80 -1.19 14.17
CA THR A 194 15.10 0.23 13.93
C THR A 194 16.60 0.44 13.84
N ARG A 195 17.00 1.41 13.02
CA ARG A 195 18.35 1.98 13.14
C ARG A 195 18.47 2.70 14.49
N PRO A 196 19.66 2.63 15.11
CA PRO A 196 19.91 3.30 16.38
C PRO A 196 20.02 4.81 16.19
N SER A 197 20.13 5.54 17.31
CA SER A 197 20.47 6.96 17.25
C SER A 197 21.83 7.14 16.56
N PRO A 198 22.02 8.18 15.72
CA PRO A 198 23.33 8.53 15.17
C PRO A 198 24.38 8.87 16.24
N TYR A 199 23.94 9.14 17.48
CA TYR A 199 24.79 9.45 18.62
C TYR A 199 24.31 8.77 19.91
N PRO A 200 25.21 8.18 20.73
CA PRO A 200 26.64 7.95 20.47
C PRO A 200 26.90 7.07 19.24
N LEU A 201 28.08 7.24 18.64
CA LEU A 201 28.50 6.49 17.44
C LEU A 201 28.66 4.99 17.75
N HIS A 202 28.52 4.15 16.72
CA HIS A 202 28.67 2.68 16.78
C HIS A 202 27.65 1.93 17.66
N GLN A 203 26.47 2.51 17.91
CA GLN A 203 25.35 1.72 18.45
C GLN A 203 24.98 0.57 17.47
N PRO A 204 24.65 -0.63 17.98
CA PRO A 204 24.14 -1.72 17.15
C PRO A 204 22.71 -1.44 16.67
N GLU A 205 22.30 -2.12 15.60
CA GLU A 205 20.91 -2.12 15.14
C GLU A 205 20.00 -2.76 16.21
N ARG A 206 18.88 -2.11 16.53
CA ARG A 206 17.93 -2.64 17.53
C ARG A 206 16.85 -3.44 16.82
N PHE A 207 16.88 -4.74 17.03
CA PHE A 207 15.81 -5.66 16.67
C PHE A 207 14.79 -5.74 17.83
N PHE A 208 13.57 -6.17 17.52
CA PHE A 208 12.48 -6.33 18.48
C PHE A 208 11.93 -7.76 18.45
N ASP A 209 11.47 -8.22 19.60
CA ASP A 209 10.68 -9.42 19.88
C ASP A 209 9.29 -9.07 20.45
N GLU A 210 9.02 -7.78 20.65
CA GLU A 210 7.77 -7.24 21.19
C GLU A 210 6.54 -7.64 20.34
N ILE A 211 5.52 -8.24 20.97
CA ILE A 211 4.18 -8.41 20.38
C ILE A 211 3.31 -7.22 20.78
N HIS A 212 2.65 -6.61 19.81
CA HIS A 212 1.66 -5.57 20.03
C HIS A 212 0.34 -5.92 19.34
N THR A 213 -0.78 -5.75 20.03
CA THR A 213 -2.12 -5.89 19.45
C THR A 213 -2.79 -4.53 19.32
N TYR A 214 -3.36 -4.26 18.16
CA TYR A 214 -4.22 -3.10 17.93
C TYR A 214 -5.67 -3.56 17.78
N SER A 215 -6.59 -2.91 18.50
CA SER A 215 -8.03 -3.11 18.36
C SER A 215 -8.62 -1.98 17.52
N PRO A 216 -9.06 -2.23 16.26
CA PRO A 216 -9.68 -1.21 15.41
C PRO A 216 -10.94 -0.58 15.98
N SER A 217 -11.74 -1.35 16.73
CA SER A 217 -12.99 -0.89 17.35
C SER A 217 -12.75 0.00 18.57
N LYS A 218 -11.70 -0.28 19.37
CA LYS A 218 -11.32 0.52 20.54
C LYS A 218 -10.32 1.63 20.25
N ASN A 219 -9.73 1.66 19.05
CA ASN A 219 -8.62 2.55 18.67
C ASN A 219 -7.47 2.53 19.70
N TRP A 220 -7.09 1.31 20.12
CA TRP A 220 -6.23 1.09 21.28
C TRP A 220 -5.16 0.03 21.01
N TRP A 221 -3.94 0.30 21.46
CA TRP A 221 -2.79 -0.61 21.42
C TRP A 221 -2.52 -1.24 22.78
N ASN A 222 -2.27 -2.55 22.80
CA ASN A 222 -1.75 -3.28 23.95
C ASN A 222 -0.40 -3.90 23.58
N CYS A 223 0.56 -3.86 24.51
CA CYS A 223 1.77 -4.66 24.44
C CYS A 223 1.48 -6.00 25.15
N ILE A 224 1.79 -7.12 24.50
CA ILE A 224 1.61 -8.45 25.08
C ILE A 224 2.98 -8.95 25.54
N MET A 225 3.10 -9.18 26.85
CA MET A 225 4.31 -9.74 27.46
C MET A 225 4.28 -11.26 27.35
N THR A 226 5.20 -11.83 26.57
CA THR A 226 5.33 -13.28 26.38
C THR A 226 6.70 -13.77 26.83
N THR A 227 6.77 -14.95 27.43
CA THR A 227 8.03 -15.62 27.78
C THR A 227 8.41 -16.68 26.75
N HIS A 228 9.71 -17.02 26.69
CA HIS A 228 10.25 -18.09 25.83
C HIS A 228 9.93 -17.96 24.33
N GLY A 229 9.83 -16.73 23.84
CA GLY A 229 9.60 -16.44 22.43
C GLY A 229 10.84 -16.55 21.54
N PRO A 230 10.66 -16.36 20.22
CA PRO A 230 11.75 -16.15 19.27
C PRO A 230 12.69 -15.01 19.72
N PRO A 231 13.99 -15.07 19.34
CA PRO A 231 14.90 -13.95 19.53
C PRO A 231 14.43 -12.71 18.73
N PRO A 232 14.85 -11.49 19.13
CA PRO A 232 14.55 -10.27 18.38
C PRO A 232 14.91 -10.39 16.90
N MET A 233 13.94 -10.13 16.02
CA MET A 233 14.06 -10.44 14.59
C MET A 233 13.31 -9.48 13.68
N ALA A 234 13.76 -9.36 12.43
CA ALA A 234 13.10 -8.55 11.42
C ALA A 234 13.24 -9.12 10.01
N GLY A 235 12.31 -8.78 9.13
CA GLY A 235 12.21 -9.39 7.80
C GLY A 235 11.86 -10.88 7.87
N HIS A 236 11.36 -11.36 9.00
CA HIS A 236 10.66 -12.63 9.08
C HIS A 236 9.34 -12.54 8.33
N SER A 237 8.75 -13.70 8.04
CA SER A 237 7.38 -13.79 7.53
C SER A 237 6.48 -14.32 8.63
N SER A 238 5.18 -14.00 8.57
CA SER A 238 4.20 -14.62 9.45
C SER A 238 2.82 -14.72 8.80
N CYS A 239 2.08 -15.78 9.12
CA CYS A 239 0.65 -15.88 8.83
C CYS A 239 -0.12 -16.35 10.07
N VAL A 240 -1.45 -16.25 10.01
CA VAL A 240 -2.37 -16.80 11.01
C VAL A 240 -3.13 -17.95 10.36
N ILE A 241 -3.18 -19.09 11.05
CA ILE A 241 -4.01 -20.24 10.72
C ILE A 241 -4.75 -20.62 12.00
N GLU A 242 -6.08 -20.59 11.93
CA GLU A 242 -6.95 -20.78 13.09
C GLU A 242 -6.53 -19.84 14.24
N ASP A 243 -6.20 -20.39 15.41
CA ASP A 243 -5.76 -19.63 16.59
C ASP A 243 -4.22 -19.58 16.75
N LYS A 244 -3.46 -19.82 15.67
CA LYS A 244 -1.99 -19.92 15.70
C LYS A 244 -1.34 -18.97 14.70
N MET A 245 -0.46 -18.11 15.18
CA MET A 245 0.43 -17.29 14.35
C MET A 245 1.75 -18.03 14.12
N ILE A 246 2.02 -18.38 12.86
CA ILE A 246 3.22 -19.12 12.45
C ILE A 246 4.22 -18.12 11.88
N VAL A 247 5.33 -17.93 12.58
CA VAL A 247 6.46 -17.10 12.18
C VAL A 247 7.56 -17.98 11.60
N PHE A 248 8.19 -17.53 10.51
CA PHE A 248 9.32 -18.23 9.90
C PHE A 248 10.48 -17.28 9.57
N GLY A 249 11.70 -17.73 9.89
CA GLY A 249 12.96 -17.12 9.48
C GLY A 249 13.19 -15.71 10.00
N GLY A 250 13.73 -14.84 9.15
CA GLY A 250 14.11 -13.46 9.45
C GLY A 250 15.58 -13.27 9.82
N SER A 251 16.00 -12.01 9.86
CA SER A 251 17.32 -11.58 10.32
C SER A 251 17.31 -11.40 11.84
N LEU A 252 18.34 -11.93 12.50
CA LEU A 252 18.57 -11.81 13.95
C LEU A 252 19.59 -10.70 14.29
N GLY A 253 19.88 -9.82 13.32
CA GLY A 253 20.99 -8.88 13.38
C GLY A 253 22.35 -9.52 13.07
N SER A 254 23.42 -8.73 13.10
CA SER A 254 24.81 -9.20 12.91
C SER A 254 25.07 -10.08 11.67
N ARG A 255 24.26 -9.92 10.60
CA ARG A 255 24.23 -10.76 9.38
C ARG A 255 23.80 -12.22 9.59
N GLN A 256 23.27 -12.57 10.76
CA GLN A 256 22.66 -13.87 11.03
C GLN A 256 21.22 -13.88 10.51
N MET A 257 20.89 -14.93 9.76
CA MET A 257 19.52 -15.26 9.36
C MET A 257 19.05 -16.52 10.10
N SER A 258 17.75 -16.67 10.25
CA SER A 258 17.11 -17.86 10.82
C SER A 258 16.36 -18.67 9.74
N ASN A 259 16.22 -19.98 9.96
CA ASN A 259 15.22 -20.83 9.34
C ASN A 259 14.30 -21.50 10.39
N ASP A 260 14.33 -21.02 11.63
CA ASP A 260 13.40 -21.50 12.65
C ASP A 260 11.95 -21.16 12.29
N VAL A 261 11.05 -22.08 12.66
CA VAL A 261 9.61 -21.83 12.76
C VAL A 261 9.28 -21.61 14.23
N TRP A 262 8.48 -20.60 14.50
CA TRP A 262 7.93 -20.30 15.82
C TRP A 262 6.41 -20.19 15.72
N VAL A 263 5.70 -20.70 16.71
CA VAL A 263 4.24 -20.71 16.74
C VAL A 263 3.78 -20.00 18.01
N LEU A 264 3.11 -18.87 17.84
CA LEU A 264 2.41 -18.16 18.91
C LEU A 264 0.96 -18.65 18.94
N ASP A 265 0.55 -19.23 20.06
CA ASP A 265 -0.86 -19.45 20.35
C ASP A 265 -1.52 -18.10 20.67
N LEU A 266 -2.54 -17.71 19.91
CA LEU A 266 -3.15 -16.38 19.97
C LEU A 266 -4.27 -16.26 21.01
N GLU A 267 -4.70 -17.37 21.59
CA GLU A 267 -5.61 -17.36 22.75
C GLU A 267 -4.81 -17.31 24.06
N GLN A 268 -3.75 -18.11 24.16
CA GLN A 268 -2.90 -18.18 25.36
C GLN A 268 -1.77 -17.14 25.38
N TRP A 269 -1.46 -16.52 24.24
CA TRP A 269 -0.29 -15.67 24.04
C TRP A 269 1.03 -16.36 24.41
N ALA A 270 1.10 -17.66 24.13
CA ALA A 270 2.22 -18.54 24.48
C ALA A 270 3.00 -18.95 23.23
N TRP A 271 4.33 -18.81 23.28
CA TRP A 271 5.21 -19.28 22.21
C TRP A 271 5.53 -20.76 22.37
N SER A 272 5.62 -21.44 21.23
CA SER A 272 6.12 -22.80 21.11
C SER A 272 7.03 -22.92 19.88
N LYS A 273 8.01 -23.81 19.96
CA LYS A 273 8.87 -24.19 18.82
C LYS A 273 8.49 -25.62 18.40
N PRO A 274 7.79 -25.81 17.27
CA PRO A 274 7.35 -27.12 16.83
C PRO A 274 8.55 -28.02 16.50
N SER A 275 8.39 -29.33 16.73
CA SER A 275 9.37 -30.32 16.25
C SER A 275 9.21 -30.48 14.75
N ILE A 276 10.29 -30.24 14.00
CA ILE A 276 10.30 -30.34 12.53
C ILE A 276 11.34 -31.38 12.12
N SER A 277 10.98 -32.22 11.16
CA SER A 277 11.85 -33.26 10.59
C SER A 277 12.02 -33.09 9.08
N GLY A 278 13.07 -33.73 8.54
CA GLY A 278 13.40 -33.66 7.11
C GLY A 278 14.32 -32.48 6.73
N PRO A 279 14.54 -32.26 5.42
CA PRO A 279 15.38 -31.18 4.93
C PRO A 279 14.70 -29.83 5.17
N SER A 280 15.39 -28.87 5.78
CA SER A 280 14.85 -27.52 6.02
C SER A 280 15.30 -26.52 4.95
N PRO A 281 14.49 -25.48 4.65
CA PRO A 281 14.94 -24.34 3.84
C PRO A 281 16.14 -23.66 4.49
N HIS A 282 17.06 -23.15 3.65
CA HIS A 282 18.19 -22.34 4.10
C HIS A 282 17.72 -21.10 4.90
N PRO A 283 18.47 -20.67 5.93
CA PRO A 283 18.20 -19.45 6.69
C PRO A 283 18.02 -18.22 5.81
N ARG A 284 16.94 -17.47 6.03
CA ARG A 284 16.51 -16.39 5.12
C ARG A 284 15.66 -15.31 5.79
N GLY A 285 15.69 -14.11 5.21
CA GLY A 285 14.76 -13.01 5.47
C GLY A 285 14.18 -12.43 4.19
N GLY A 286 13.06 -11.72 4.30
CA GLY A 286 12.35 -11.08 3.19
C GLY A 286 11.69 -12.06 2.20
N GLN A 287 11.48 -13.32 2.62
CA GLN A 287 10.67 -14.31 1.91
C GLN A 287 9.17 -13.97 2.01
N SER A 288 8.39 -14.51 1.07
CA SER A 288 6.92 -14.49 1.19
C SER A 288 6.40 -15.80 1.81
N GLN A 289 5.40 -15.70 2.68
CA GLN A 289 4.71 -16.82 3.30
C GLN A 289 3.23 -16.78 2.94
N ILE A 290 2.72 -17.89 2.42
CA ILE A 290 1.36 -18.00 1.89
C ILE A 290 0.65 -19.17 2.57
N VAL A 291 -0.53 -18.92 3.13
CA VAL A 291 -1.42 -19.98 3.62
C VAL A 291 -2.01 -20.71 2.43
N ILE A 292 -1.84 -22.04 2.37
CA ILE A 292 -2.40 -22.91 1.31
C ILE A 292 -3.71 -23.54 1.79
N ASP A 293 -3.74 -24.02 3.02
CA ASP A 293 -4.93 -24.46 3.77
C ASP A 293 -4.64 -24.43 5.28
N ASN A 294 -5.52 -25.01 6.11
CA ASN A 294 -5.37 -25.03 7.57
C ASN A 294 -4.17 -25.86 8.07
N GLU A 295 -3.50 -26.63 7.21
CA GLU A 295 -2.43 -27.56 7.59
C GLU A 295 -1.12 -27.30 6.85
N THR A 296 -1.12 -26.41 5.84
CA THR A 296 0.03 -26.19 4.97
C THR A 296 0.30 -24.72 4.66
N ILE A 297 1.58 -24.33 4.74
CA ILE A 297 2.08 -23.01 4.31
C ILE A 297 3.19 -23.15 3.26
N LEU A 298 3.16 -22.26 2.28
CA LEU A 298 4.16 -22.12 1.24
C LEU A 298 5.12 -20.97 1.59
N ILE A 299 6.41 -21.25 1.60
CA ILE A 299 7.49 -20.25 1.62
C ILE A 299 8.04 -20.09 0.20
N LEU A 300 8.17 -18.84 -0.25
CA LEU A 300 8.70 -18.48 -1.56
C LEU A 300 9.86 -17.48 -1.44
N GLY A 301 11.03 -17.83 -1.98
CA GLY A 301 12.18 -16.93 -2.12
C GLY A 301 12.78 -16.41 -0.81
N GLY A 302 13.10 -15.12 -0.76
CA GLY A 302 13.87 -14.47 0.31
C GLY A 302 15.38 -14.40 0.07
N CYS A 303 16.15 -13.93 1.04
CA CYS A 303 17.61 -13.88 0.97
C CYS A 303 18.30 -14.40 2.25
N GLY A 304 19.41 -15.12 2.10
CA GLY A 304 20.29 -15.57 3.19
C GLY A 304 21.47 -14.62 3.45
N GLY A 305 21.59 -13.55 2.67
CA GLY A 305 22.71 -12.61 2.72
C GLY A 305 22.98 -11.94 1.36
N PRO A 306 24.01 -11.09 1.24
CA PRO A 306 24.25 -10.24 0.07
C PRO A 306 24.36 -10.98 -1.28
N ASN A 307 24.85 -12.22 -1.26
CA ASN A 307 25.05 -13.06 -2.46
C ASN A 307 24.16 -14.32 -2.47
N ALA A 308 23.15 -14.39 -1.59
CA ALA A 308 22.30 -15.56 -1.41
C ALA A 308 20.83 -15.16 -1.59
N LEU A 309 20.44 -14.86 -2.84
CA LEU A 309 19.04 -14.67 -3.22
C LEU A 309 18.43 -16.03 -3.57
N PHE A 310 17.31 -16.37 -2.95
CA PHE A 310 16.64 -17.64 -3.16
C PHE A 310 15.47 -17.49 -4.16
N LYS A 311 15.30 -18.51 -5.02
CA LYS A 311 14.17 -18.65 -5.96
C LYS A 311 13.41 -19.97 -5.75
N ASP A 312 13.73 -20.68 -4.69
CA ASP A 312 13.11 -21.93 -4.29
C ASP A 312 11.71 -21.71 -3.69
N ALA A 313 10.95 -22.80 -3.63
CA ALA A 313 9.64 -22.87 -3.02
C ALA A 313 9.61 -24.07 -2.06
N TRP A 314 9.07 -23.88 -0.86
CA TRP A 314 9.02 -24.90 0.19
C TRP A 314 7.62 -24.96 0.80
N LEU A 315 7.12 -26.18 1.01
CA LEU A 315 5.86 -26.43 1.71
C LEU A 315 6.18 -26.95 3.12
N LEU A 316 5.57 -26.35 4.14
CA LEU A 316 5.54 -26.90 5.50
C LEU A 316 4.21 -27.61 5.71
N HIS A 317 4.25 -28.89 6.06
CA HIS A 317 3.09 -29.66 6.49
C HIS A 317 3.03 -29.73 8.01
N MET A 318 1.88 -29.36 8.57
CA MET A 318 1.65 -29.20 10.01
C MET A 318 0.63 -30.18 10.60
N GLN A 319 0.01 -31.02 9.73
CA GLN A 319 -1.01 -32.00 10.11
C GLN A 319 -0.50 -33.08 11.08
N ALA A 320 0.74 -33.53 10.92
CA ALA A 320 1.36 -34.57 11.75
C ALA A 320 2.55 -33.99 12.53
N ASN A 321 2.81 -34.52 13.73
CA ASN A 321 3.97 -34.17 14.55
C ASN A 321 4.98 -35.35 14.51
N PRO A 322 6.27 -35.14 14.16
CA PRO A 322 6.91 -33.87 13.77
C PRO A 322 6.37 -33.30 12.46
N TRP A 323 6.29 -31.97 12.40
CA TRP A 323 6.02 -31.23 11.17
C TRP A 323 7.09 -31.55 10.12
N THR A 324 6.78 -31.40 8.84
CA THR A 324 7.70 -31.76 7.75
C THR A 324 7.82 -30.67 6.69
N TRP A 325 9.06 -30.40 6.28
CA TRP A 325 9.36 -29.55 5.13
C TRP A 325 9.45 -30.40 3.86
N GLN A 326 8.85 -29.92 2.78
CA GLN A 326 8.94 -30.48 1.44
C GLN A 326 9.47 -29.42 0.46
N PRO A 327 10.62 -29.63 -0.19
CA PRO A 327 11.04 -28.78 -1.29
C PRO A 327 10.11 -29.00 -2.48
N LEU A 328 9.68 -27.91 -3.12
CA LEU A 328 8.80 -27.95 -4.28
C LEU A 328 9.60 -27.76 -5.56
N LYS A 329 9.25 -28.53 -6.60
CA LYS A 329 9.79 -28.30 -7.95
C LYS A 329 9.18 -27.03 -8.54
N VAL A 330 10.02 -26.05 -8.86
CA VAL A 330 9.60 -24.86 -9.60
C VAL A 330 9.67 -25.14 -11.10
N GLU A 331 8.56 -24.94 -11.81
CA GLU A 331 8.49 -25.01 -13.28
C GLU A 331 8.43 -23.61 -13.88
N ASN A 332 8.97 -23.46 -15.10
CA ASN A 332 9.04 -22.21 -15.86
C ASN A 332 9.84 -21.09 -15.14
N GLU A 333 10.97 -21.41 -14.52
CA GLU A 333 11.80 -20.44 -13.76
C GLU A 333 12.21 -19.19 -14.58
N ASP A 334 12.45 -19.33 -15.89
CA ASP A 334 12.75 -18.22 -16.81
C ASP A 334 11.61 -17.18 -16.93
N HIS A 335 10.39 -17.59 -16.60
CA HIS A 335 9.19 -16.74 -16.56
C HIS A 335 8.82 -16.31 -15.14
N GLY A 336 9.61 -16.68 -14.13
CA GLY A 336 9.43 -16.25 -12.75
C GLY A 336 9.92 -14.82 -12.50
N ALA A 337 9.55 -14.28 -11.34
CA ALA A 337 10.04 -12.97 -10.93
C ALA A 337 11.58 -12.98 -10.79
N PRO A 338 12.29 -11.95 -11.29
CA PRO A 338 13.76 -11.93 -11.29
C PRO A 338 14.32 -11.89 -9.86
N GLU A 339 13.64 -11.19 -8.95
CA GLU A 339 14.01 -11.04 -7.54
C GLU A 339 12.82 -11.39 -6.63
N LEU A 340 12.93 -12.49 -5.87
CA LEU A 340 11.90 -12.96 -4.92
C LEU A 340 12.22 -12.57 -3.46
N TRP A 341 13.03 -11.54 -3.27
CA TRP A 341 13.37 -10.97 -1.96
C TRP A 341 12.68 -9.61 -1.80
N CYS A 342 12.00 -9.40 -0.67
CA CYS A 342 11.30 -8.14 -0.33
C CYS A 342 10.25 -7.66 -1.35
N HIS A 343 9.81 -8.56 -2.23
CA HIS A 343 8.63 -8.41 -3.07
C HIS A 343 7.50 -9.23 -2.41
N PRO A 344 6.47 -8.58 -1.85
CA PRO A 344 5.38 -9.29 -1.17
C PRO A 344 4.56 -10.11 -2.18
N ALA A 345 4.47 -11.40 -1.94
CA ALA A 345 3.58 -12.29 -2.67
C ALA A 345 2.20 -12.35 -2.00
N CYS A 346 1.14 -12.40 -2.80
CA CYS A 346 -0.24 -12.47 -2.30
C CYS A 346 -1.01 -13.59 -3.00
N ARG A 347 -1.78 -14.38 -2.25
CA ARG A 347 -2.61 -15.45 -2.83
C ARG A 347 -3.85 -14.86 -3.49
N VAL A 348 -4.17 -15.32 -4.69
CA VAL A 348 -5.43 -15.05 -5.39
C VAL A 348 -5.98 -16.38 -5.91
N GLY A 349 -6.91 -16.97 -5.17
CA GLY A 349 -7.46 -18.30 -5.46
C GLY A 349 -6.38 -19.40 -5.43
N GLN A 350 -6.18 -20.08 -6.56
CA GLN A 350 -5.17 -21.13 -6.76
C GLN A 350 -3.86 -20.61 -7.36
N CYS A 351 -3.58 -19.31 -7.20
CA CYS A 351 -2.35 -18.69 -7.67
C CYS A 351 -1.74 -17.79 -6.58
N VAL A 352 -0.44 -17.57 -6.70
CA VAL A 352 0.31 -16.58 -5.90
C VAL A 352 0.82 -15.51 -6.86
N VAL A 353 0.47 -14.26 -6.58
CA VAL A 353 0.83 -13.08 -7.38
C VAL A 353 2.03 -12.41 -6.73
N VAL A 354 3.06 -12.12 -7.53
CA VAL A 354 4.25 -11.34 -7.14
C VAL A 354 4.38 -10.18 -8.10
N PHE A 355 4.68 -8.99 -7.58
CA PHE A 355 5.03 -7.84 -8.40
C PHE A 355 6.53 -7.55 -8.30
N SER A 356 7.22 -7.50 -9.44
CA SER A 356 8.68 -7.34 -9.52
C SER A 356 9.06 -6.68 -10.85
N GLN A 357 10.35 -6.43 -11.07
CA GLN A 357 10.89 -5.85 -12.30
C GLN A 357 10.45 -6.58 -13.57
N ALA A 358 9.89 -5.86 -14.55
CA ALA A 358 9.68 -6.43 -15.89
C ALA A 358 11.05 -6.81 -16.53
N PRO A 359 11.16 -7.96 -17.23
CA PRO A 359 12.41 -8.37 -17.83
C PRO A 359 12.92 -7.33 -18.82
N SER A 360 14.16 -6.89 -18.67
CA SER A 360 14.79 -5.99 -19.65
C SER A 360 15.17 -6.75 -20.92
N GLY A 361 14.17 -7.05 -21.74
CA GLY A 361 14.39 -7.54 -23.08
C GLY A 361 15.21 -6.52 -23.88
N ARG A 362 16.32 -6.97 -24.48
CA ARG A 362 16.64 -6.43 -25.80
C ARG A 362 15.48 -6.82 -26.68
N ALA A 363 14.74 -5.84 -27.20
CA ALA A 363 13.87 -6.12 -28.34
C ALA A 363 14.74 -6.74 -29.45
N PRO A 364 14.23 -7.73 -30.22
CA PRO A 364 14.89 -8.10 -31.46
C PRO A 364 15.05 -6.83 -32.29
N LEU A 365 16.29 -6.45 -32.59
CA LEU A 365 16.57 -5.26 -33.36
C LEU A 365 16.05 -5.49 -34.78
N SER A 366 14.86 -4.97 -35.07
CA SER A 366 14.46 -4.72 -36.45
C SER A 366 15.52 -3.78 -37.06
N PRO A 367 16.11 -4.11 -38.23
CA PRO A 367 17.22 -3.35 -38.77
C PRO A 367 16.73 -2.05 -39.42
N SER A 368 16.35 -1.06 -38.59
CA SER A 368 16.14 0.32 -39.04
C SER A 368 17.50 1.00 -39.22
N LEU A 369 18.03 0.93 -40.44
CA LEU A 369 19.10 1.80 -40.90
C LEU A 369 18.69 3.26 -40.68
N ASN A 370 19.36 3.97 -39.75
CA ASN A 370 19.76 5.39 -39.82
C ASN A 370 20.00 6.01 -38.43
N SER A 371 21.24 5.96 -37.96
CA SER A 371 21.83 7.05 -37.16
C SER A 371 23.36 6.97 -37.25
N ARG A 372 23.96 7.88 -38.04
CA ARG A 372 25.43 8.06 -38.08
C ARG A 372 25.92 8.65 -36.75
N PRO A 373 27.09 8.26 -36.23
CA PRO A 373 27.72 8.96 -35.13
C PRO A 373 28.31 10.31 -35.60
N SER A 374 28.05 11.37 -34.84
CA SER A 374 28.66 12.70 -35.07
C SER A 374 30.06 12.76 -34.44
N PRO A 375 31.02 13.50 -35.06
CA PRO A 375 32.44 13.39 -34.72
C PRO A 375 32.88 14.18 -33.48
N ILE A 376 34.00 13.73 -32.92
CA ILE A 376 34.76 14.35 -31.82
C ILE A 376 35.47 15.62 -32.33
N SER A 377 35.46 16.70 -31.54
CA SER A 377 36.31 17.87 -31.80
C SER A 377 37.64 17.76 -31.04
N ALA A 378 38.76 17.79 -31.77
CA ALA A 378 40.06 18.22 -31.24
C ALA A 378 40.04 19.75 -31.01
N THR A 379 41.06 20.47 -30.50
CA THR A 379 42.54 20.39 -30.48
C THR A 379 43.02 21.45 -29.42
N PRO A 380 44.32 21.80 -29.18
CA PRO A 380 45.62 21.24 -29.55
C PRO A 380 46.62 21.06 -28.35
N PRO A 381 47.87 20.58 -28.56
CA PRO A 381 48.80 20.19 -27.47
C PRO A 381 50.03 21.10 -27.28
N ALA A 382 50.62 21.05 -26.08
CA ALA A 382 52.01 21.41 -25.69
C ALA A 382 52.19 21.00 -24.20
N LEU A 383 53.34 20.64 -23.63
CA LEU A 383 54.70 20.25 -24.07
C LEU A 383 55.28 19.39 -22.91
N VAL A 384 56.20 18.46 -23.17
CA VAL A 384 56.97 17.71 -22.12
C VAL A 384 58.36 18.35 -21.97
N PRO A 385 59.06 18.22 -20.82
CA PRO A 385 59.93 17.05 -20.61
C PRO A 385 60.04 16.48 -19.16
N GLU A 386 60.17 15.16 -19.12
CA GLU A 386 61.06 14.32 -18.28
C GLU A 386 61.08 14.33 -16.72
N THR A 387 60.75 13.13 -16.20
CA THR A 387 61.41 12.36 -15.11
C THR A 387 61.69 12.97 -13.72
N ARG A 388 61.20 12.27 -12.69
CA ARG A 388 62.06 11.62 -11.68
C ARG A 388 61.32 10.55 -10.87
N GLU A 389 62.06 9.49 -10.51
CA GLU A 389 61.62 8.37 -9.68
C GLU A 389 61.78 8.67 -8.16
N PHE A 390 61.52 7.63 -7.35
CA PHE A 390 61.74 7.50 -5.89
C PHE A 390 60.75 8.22 -4.97
N ARG A 391 60.41 7.68 -3.79
CA ARG A 391 60.34 6.29 -3.27
C ARG A 391 59.51 6.36 -1.99
N SER A 392 58.97 5.23 -1.53
CA SER A 392 58.38 5.12 -0.20
C SER A 392 59.38 5.49 0.91
N GLN A 393 58.91 6.18 1.96
CA GLN A 393 58.80 5.65 3.33
C GLN A 393 58.36 6.72 4.35
N SER A 394 57.50 6.32 5.28
CA SER A 394 57.23 7.06 6.51
C SER A 394 58.43 6.99 7.47
N PRO A 395 58.51 7.90 8.45
CA PRO A 395 58.93 7.46 9.78
C PRO A 395 57.90 7.75 10.89
N VAL A 396 58.05 6.97 11.95
CA VAL A 396 57.20 6.94 13.13
C VAL A 396 57.73 7.95 14.17
N ARG A 397 56.81 8.74 14.72
CA ARG A 397 56.63 9.12 16.14
C ARG A 397 57.87 9.09 17.06
N ASN A 398 58.12 10.22 17.73
CA ASN A 398 58.67 10.23 19.09
C ASN A 398 57.69 10.94 20.03
N THR A 399 57.80 10.63 21.32
CA THR A 399 57.03 11.18 22.45
C THR A 399 57.59 12.58 22.84
N ASP A 400 56.96 13.43 23.65
CA ASP A 400 56.54 13.24 25.04
C ASP A 400 55.43 14.23 25.51
N GLU A 401 55.00 14.03 26.75
CA GLU A 401 54.26 14.93 27.66
C GLU A 401 52.74 15.22 27.46
N ALA A 402 52.03 14.96 28.56
CA ALA A 402 50.75 15.50 28.99
C ALA A 402 50.82 15.59 30.55
N PRO A 403 49.90 16.26 31.28
CA PRO A 403 48.69 16.97 30.83
C PRO A 403 48.56 18.41 31.39
N CYS A 404 47.50 19.12 31.02
CA CYS A 404 46.94 20.18 31.87
C CYS A 404 45.42 20.29 31.72
N VAL A 405 44.75 20.64 32.82
CA VAL A 405 43.29 20.52 33.00
C VAL A 405 42.70 21.92 33.29
N ASN A 406 41.62 22.28 32.58
CA ASN A 406 40.75 23.45 32.80
C ASN A 406 41.41 24.85 32.81
N GLY A 407 41.32 25.59 31.70
CA GLY A 407 41.62 27.03 31.69
C GLY A 407 41.19 27.76 30.40
N ARG A 408 40.09 28.51 30.42
CA ARG A 408 39.66 29.40 29.32
C ARG A 408 40.64 30.56 29.15
N TRP A 409 41.03 30.88 27.92
CA TRP A 409 41.45 32.23 27.51
C TRP A 409 40.78 32.62 26.18
N GLY A 410 40.43 33.89 26.05
CA GLY A 410 39.91 34.48 24.82
C GLY A 410 40.33 35.95 24.73
N THR A 411 40.24 36.55 23.54
CA THR A 411 40.61 37.95 23.30
C THR A 411 39.64 38.62 22.32
N LEU A 412 39.46 39.93 22.50
CA LEU A 412 38.50 40.79 21.77
C LEU A 412 39.15 42.13 21.40
N ARG A 413 38.46 42.87 20.52
CA ARG A 413 38.51 44.33 20.24
C ARG A 413 39.34 44.77 19.01
N PRO A 414 39.11 45.99 18.43
CA PRO A 414 38.18 47.06 18.86
C PRO A 414 37.18 47.60 17.80
N ARG A 415 36.18 48.33 18.31
CA ARG A 415 35.31 49.29 17.57
C ARG A 415 35.70 50.72 17.98
N ARG A 416 35.59 51.71 17.08
CA ARG A 416 35.69 53.15 17.39
C ARG A 416 34.33 53.88 17.34
N GLN A 417 34.30 55.12 17.83
CA GLN A 417 33.17 55.75 18.52
C GLN A 417 32.32 56.72 17.67
N THR A 418 31.20 57.14 18.26
CA THR A 418 30.22 58.17 17.83
C THR A 418 30.70 59.61 18.15
N PRO A 419 29.91 60.68 17.87
CA PRO A 419 28.95 61.17 18.89
C PRO A 419 27.63 61.85 18.38
N SER A 420 26.61 61.87 19.26
CA SER A 420 25.50 62.86 19.48
C SER A 420 24.76 63.58 18.31
N GLY A 421 23.43 63.86 18.39
CA GLY A 421 22.42 63.61 19.44
C GLY A 421 21.11 64.42 19.26
N SER A 422 20.10 64.19 20.13
CA SER A 422 18.80 64.92 20.28
C SER A 422 17.83 64.95 19.07
N ARG A 423 16.50 65.09 19.19
CA ARG A 423 15.52 65.14 20.31
C ARG A 423 14.10 64.90 19.73
N GLU A 424 13.15 64.48 20.57
CA GLU A 424 11.67 64.66 20.41
C GLU A 424 11.01 64.03 19.14
N GLY A 425 9.72 63.64 19.11
CA GLY A 425 8.74 63.45 20.18
C GLY A 425 7.35 63.05 19.65
N SER A 426 6.71 62.10 20.33
CA SER A 426 5.25 62.03 20.58
C SER A 426 4.21 61.65 19.49
N LEU A 427 3.35 60.71 19.91
CA LEU A 427 1.89 60.56 19.68
C LEU A 427 1.34 59.88 18.40
N SER A 428 0.32 59.05 18.65
CA SER A 428 -0.55 58.30 17.73
C SER A 428 -1.94 59.01 17.63
N PRO A 429 -3.05 58.43 17.08
CA PRO A 429 -3.24 57.27 16.18
C PRO A 429 -4.24 57.55 15.02
N ALA A 430 -4.69 56.48 14.33
CA ALA A 430 -6.05 56.24 13.76
C ALA A 430 -6.31 56.31 12.23
N ARG A 431 -6.92 55.20 11.75
CA ARG A 431 -8.02 54.99 10.77
C ARG A 431 -8.08 55.81 9.46
N GLY A 432 -8.35 55.10 8.35
CA GLY A 432 -8.98 55.67 7.14
C GLY A 432 -8.90 54.76 5.91
N ASP A 433 -10.03 54.54 5.22
CA ASP A 433 -10.14 53.74 3.99
C ASP A 433 -9.54 54.40 2.73
N SER A 434 -9.39 53.59 1.68
CA SER A 434 -9.65 53.86 0.25
C SER A 434 -8.51 53.58 -0.76
N SER A 435 -8.85 52.73 -1.74
CA SER A 435 -8.30 52.67 -3.11
C SER A 435 -9.08 53.67 -4.02
N PRO A 436 -8.67 54.06 -5.26
CA PRO A 436 -7.87 53.26 -6.22
C PRO A 436 -6.97 54.06 -7.24
N VAL A 437 -6.56 53.36 -8.33
CA VAL A 437 -6.19 53.83 -9.70
C VAL A 437 -4.70 53.95 -10.09
N LEU A 438 -4.43 53.58 -11.35
CA LEU A 438 -3.16 53.38 -12.05
C LEU A 438 -2.44 54.66 -12.52
N ASN A 439 -1.11 54.55 -12.69
CA ASN A 439 -0.29 54.92 -13.88
C ASN A 439 1.20 54.75 -13.51
N GLY A 440 2.15 54.34 -14.37
CA GLY A 440 2.11 53.83 -15.75
C GLY A 440 3.51 53.36 -16.16
N VAL A 441 3.65 52.59 -17.24
CA VAL A 441 4.95 52.06 -17.74
C VAL A 441 5.22 52.59 -19.16
N PRO A 442 6.39 53.23 -19.43
CA PRO A 442 6.90 53.47 -20.77
C PRO A 442 7.93 52.41 -21.23
N PRO A 443 8.20 52.25 -22.54
CA PRO A 443 8.44 50.93 -23.12
C PRO A 443 9.68 50.83 -24.05
N ILE A 444 9.81 49.69 -24.76
CA ILE A 444 10.36 49.45 -26.14
C ILE A 444 11.35 48.26 -26.20
N ALA A 445 11.35 47.34 -27.19
CA ALA A 445 10.26 46.80 -28.03
C ALA A 445 10.70 45.51 -28.80
N ARG A 446 9.78 44.54 -28.90
CA ARG A 446 9.42 43.69 -30.07
C ARG A 446 10.50 43.12 -31.03
N ARG A 447 10.56 41.77 -31.06
CA ARG A 447 10.31 40.89 -32.25
C ARG A 447 10.32 39.40 -31.83
N LEU A 448 9.57 38.45 -32.42
CA LEU A 448 8.42 38.53 -33.33
C LEU A 448 7.11 38.36 -32.50
N GLY A 449 6.13 37.46 -32.68
CA GLY A 449 5.73 36.47 -33.71
C GLY A 449 4.56 35.60 -33.17
N HIS A 450 3.41 35.52 -33.86
CA HIS A 450 2.16 34.96 -33.29
C HIS A 450 2.07 33.43 -33.27
N HIS A 451 1.74 32.85 -32.10
CA HIS A 451 1.01 31.58 -31.96
C HIS A 451 0.07 31.65 -30.73
N PRO A 452 -1.10 30.99 -30.75
CA PRO A 452 -2.04 31.03 -29.62
C PRO A 452 -1.51 30.27 -28.40
N PRO A 453 -1.91 30.64 -27.16
CA PRO A 453 -1.45 29.96 -25.96
C PRO A 453 -2.03 28.55 -25.90
N GLN A 454 -1.20 27.55 -26.14
CA GLN A 454 -1.51 26.17 -25.77
C GLN A 454 -1.71 26.11 -24.24
N SER A 455 -2.65 25.27 -23.81
CA SER A 455 -3.01 25.12 -22.40
C SER A 455 -1.77 24.87 -21.54
N LEU A 456 -1.76 25.48 -20.34
CA LEU A 456 -0.85 25.11 -19.28
C LEU A 456 -1.03 23.61 -19.03
N ASN A 457 -0.07 22.80 -19.48
CA ASN A 457 -0.02 21.38 -19.18
C ASN A 457 0.06 21.24 -17.66
N VAL A 458 -1.05 20.81 -17.05
CA VAL A 458 -1.06 20.30 -15.68
C VAL A 458 0.07 19.28 -15.59
N GLY A 459 1.00 19.53 -14.66
CA GLY A 459 2.32 18.89 -14.69
C GLY A 459 2.21 17.37 -14.72
N LYS A 460 2.74 16.75 -15.79
CA LYS A 460 2.94 15.30 -15.84
C LYS A 460 3.69 14.87 -14.57
N PRO A 461 3.23 13.85 -13.84
CA PRO A 461 3.87 13.44 -12.59
C PRO A 461 5.37 13.16 -12.77
N LEU A 462 6.16 13.54 -11.78
CA LEU A 462 7.64 13.45 -11.80
C LEU A 462 8.21 12.06 -12.10
N TYR A 463 7.42 10.98 -11.98
CA TYR A 463 7.85 9.63 -12.36
C TYR A 463 8.02 9.45 -13.88
N GLN A 464 7.34 10.24 -14.72
CA GLN A 464 7.37 10.05 -16.18
C GLN A 464 8.67 10.56 -16.83
N SER A 465 9.53 11.25 -16.10
CA SER A 465 10.88 11.65 -16.54
C SER A 465 12.01 10.74 -16.05
N MET A 466 11.69 9.63 -15.35
CA MET A 466 12.67 8.74 -14.77
C MET A 466 12.75 7.41 -15.54
N ASN A 467 13.97 7.00 -15.90
CA ASN A 467 14.25 5.77 -16.66
C ASN A 467 14.20 4.52 -15.76
N CYS A 468 13.11 4.39 -15.01
CA CYS A 468 12.76 3.22 -14.19
C CYS A 468 12.27 2.08 -15.10
N LYS A 469 12.51 0.82 -14.73
CA LYS A 469 11.80 -0.29 -15.40
C LYS A 469 10.35 -0.33 -14.89
N PRO A 470 9.38 -0.78 -15.69
CA PRO A 470 8.02 -0.95 -15.20
C PRO A 470 7.94 -2.19 -14.30
N MET A 471 7.01 -2.14 -13.35
CA MET A 471 6.57 -3.28 -12.55
C MET A 471 5.82 -4.27 -13.45
N GLN A 472 6.00 -5.56 -13.22
CA GLN A 472 5.26 -6.62 -13.88
C GLN A 472 4.61 -7.55 -12.85
N MET A 473 3.37 -7.96 -13.14
CA MET A 473 2.69 -9.03 -12.44
C MET A 473 3.23 -10.40 -12.90
N TYR A 474 3.77 -11.14 -11.95
CA TYR A 474 4.15 -12.54 -12.07
C TYR A 474 3.13 -13.40 -11.32
N VAL A 475 2.75 -14.54 -11.89
CA VAL A 475 1.75 -15.43 -11.29
C VAL A 475 2.29 -16.85 -11.23
N LEU A 476 2.38 -17.37 -10.01
CA LEU A 476 2.76 -18.74 -9.72
C LEU A 476 1.49 -19.58 -9.51
N ASP A 477 1.31 -20.62 -10.30
CA ASP A 477 0.24 -21.60 -10.10
C ASP A 477 0.63 -22.56 -8.96
N ILE A 478 -0.26 -22.69 -7.97
CA ILE A 478 -0.07 -23.49 -6.76
C ILE A 478 -1.08 -24.66 -6.67
N LYS A 479 -1.87 -24.92 -7.72
CA LYS A 479 -2.89 -25.98 -7.71
C LYS A 479 -2.29 -27.36 -7.40
N ASP A 480 -1.15 -27.67 -8.01
CA ASP A 480 -0.51 -28.98 -7.95
C ASP A 480 0.47 -29.13 -6.76
N THR A 481 0.48 -28.17 -5.83
CA THR A 481 1.48 -28.09 -4.75
C THR A 481 1.39 -29.25 -3.76
N LYS A 482 0.18 -29.66 -3.33
CA LYS A 482 0.02 -30.83 -2.46
C LYS A 482 0.11 -32.16 -3.22
N GLU A 483 -0.56 -32.28 -4.36
CA GLU A 483 -0.67 -33.54 -5.11
C GLU A 483 0.63 -33.98 -5.80
N ARG A 484 1.43 -33.03 -6.29
CA ARG A 484 2.60 -33.31 -7.14
C ARG A 484 3.90 -32.67 -6.64
N GLY A 485 3.87 -31.96 -5.51
CA GLY A 485 5.05 -31.29 -4.96
C GLY A 485 5.65 -30.24 -5.90
N ARG A 486 4.83 -29.55 -6.69
CA ARG A 486 5.29 -28.58 -7.70
C ARG A 486 4.53 -27.27 -7.69
N VAL A 487 5.18 -26.23 -8.20
CA VAL A 487 4.62 -24.90 -8.49
C VAL A 487 5.07 -24.47 -9.88
N LYS A 488 4.26 -23.69 -10.60
CA LYS A 488 4.54 -23.36 -12.01
C LYS A 488 4.32 -21.89 -12.30
N TRP A 489 5.36 -21.20 -12.78
CA TRP A 489 5.19 -19.82 -13.26
C TRP A 489 4.36 -19.79 -14.55
N LYS A 490 3.32 -18.97 -14.54
CA LYS A 490 2.48 -18.73 -15.71
C LYS A 490 3.17 -17.80 -16.70
N VAL A 491 3.02 -18.11 -17.98
CA VAL A 491 3.51 -17.29 -19.08
C VAL A 491 2.35 -16.45 -19.60
N PHE A 492 2.55 -15.13 -19.66
CA PHE A 492 1.56 -14.20 -20.20
C PHE A 492 2.10 -13.55 -21.48
N ASN A 493 1.28 -13.58 -22.53
CA ASN A 493 1.55 -12.86 -23.78
C ASN A 493 0.91 -11.45 -23.79
N SER A 494 0.10 -11.13 -22.77
CA SER A 494 -0.58 -9.85 -22.59
C SER A 494 0.39 -8.80 -22.04
N SER A 495 0.43 -7.60 -22.63
CA SER A 495 1.14 -6.46 -22.06
C SER A 495 0.45 -5.88 -20.81
N SER A 496 -0.79 -6.28 -20.50
CA SER A 496 -1.58 -5.73 -19.39
C SER A 496 -1.02 -6.10 -18.01
N VAL A 497 -0.16 -7.12 -17.94
CA VAL A 497 0.58 -7.49 -16.73
C VAL A 497 1.68 -6.48 -16.38
N VAL A 498 2.07 -5.61 -17.31
CA VAL A 498 3.07 -4.56 -17.13
C VAL A 498 2.37 -3.27 -16.69
N GLY A 499 2.84 -2.67 -15.60
CA GLY A 499 2.18 -1.57 -14.91
C GLY A 499 3.07 -0.32 -14.72
N PRO A 500 2.89 0.40 -13.61
CA PRO A 500 3.63 1.63 -13.30
C PRO A 500 5.13 1.36 -13.07
N PRO A 501 5.98 2.40 -12.91
CA PRO A 501 7.36 2.24 -12.51
C PRO A 501 7.52 1.30 -11.30
N GLU A 502 8.50 0.41 -11.38
CA GLU A 502 8.79 -0.57 -10.34
C GLU A 502 9.06 0.07 -8.98
N THR A 503 8.58 -0.61 -7.94
CA THR A 503 8.98 -0.36 -6.55
C THR A 503 9.36 -1.68 -5.88
N SER A 504 10.43 -1.69 -5.09
CA SER A 504 10.77 -2.79 -4.17
C SER A 504 10.42 -2.40 -2.73
N LEU A 505 10.34 -3.38 -1.81
CA LEU A 505 10.05 -3.13 -0.38
C LEU A 505 8.70 -2.40 -0.15
N HIS A 506 7.77 -2.58 -1.09
CA HIS A 506 6.37 -2.16 -1.02
C HIS A 506 5.54 -3.21 -0.27
N THR A 507 4.26 -2.94 -0.02
CA THR A 507 3.30 -3.96 0.46
C THR A 507 2.21 -4.23 -0.57
N VAL A 508 1.81 -5.49 -0.70
CA VAL A 508 0.66 -5.94 -1.50
C VAL A 508 -0.36 -6.57 -0.55
N VAL A 509 -1.62 -6.20 -0.70
CA VAL A 509 -2.73 -6.68 0.12
C VAL A 509 -3.90 -7.05 -0.79
N GLN A 510 -4.51 -8.21 -0.59
CA GLN A 510 -5.73 -8.61 -1.31
C GLN A 510 -6.96 -7.91 -0.67
N GLY A 511 -7.71 -7.18 -1.50
CA GLY A 511 -9.02 -6.64 -1.18
C GLY A 511 -10.15 -7.50 -1.77
N ARG A 512 -11.37 -6.96 -1.84
CA ARG A 512 -12.55 -7.68 -2.35
C ARG A 512 -12.59 -7.67 -3.88
N GLY A 513 -11.79 -8.55 -4.51
CA GLY A 513 -11.69 -8.66 -5.97
C GLY A 513 -10.67 -7.70 -6.60
N GLU A 514 -9.66 -7.29 -5.83
CA GLU A 514 -8.53 -6.48 -6.28
C GLU A 514 -7.28 -6.74 -5.44
N LEU A 515 -6.11 -6.31 -5.94
CA LEU A 515 -4.88 -6.21 -5.15
C LEU A 515 -4.53 -4.73 -4.95
N ILE A 516 -4.12 -4.37 -3.75
CA ILE A 516 -3.77 -3.00 -3.35
C ILE A 516 -2.27 -2.97 -3.07
N ILE A 517 -1.55 -2.08 -3.76
CA ILE A 517 -0.10 -1.93 -3.66
C ILE A 517 0.22 -0.53 -3.12
N PHE A 518 1.08 -0.46 -2.10
CA PHE A 518 1.47 0.81 -1.49
C PHE A 518 2.98 0.90 -1.18
N GLY A 519 3.54 2.07 -1.48
CA GLY A 519 4.87 2.50 -1.02
C GLY A 519 6.05 1.93 -1.81
N GLY A 520 7.18 1.76 -1.10
CA GLY A 520 8.41 1.17 -1.62
C GLY A 520 9.43 2.17 -2.21
N LEU A 521 10.54 1.62 -2.69
CA LEU A 521 11.67 2.30 -3.32
C LEU A 521 11.64 2.07 -4.84
N MET A 522 11.68 3.13 -5.66
CA MET A 522 11.83 2.97 -7.12
C MET A 522 13.30 2.75 -7.48
N ASP A 523 13.58 1.83 -8.42
CA ASP A 523 14.93 1.67 -8.98
C ASP A 523 15.25 2.77 -10.03
N LYS A 524 16.49 3.28 -10.04
CA LYS A 524 17.00 4.24 -11.03
C LYS A 524 18.22 3.69 -11.76
N LYS A 525 18.16 3.61 -13.09
CA LYS A 525 19.28 3.24 -13.98
C LYS A 525 20.47 4.23 -14.04
N GLN A 526 20.59 5.20 -13.15
CA GLN A 526 21.67 6.21 -13.19
C GLN A 526 22.28 6.42 -11.82
N ASN A 527 23.60 6.69 -11.80
CA ASN A 527 24.54 6.79 -10.66
C ASN A 527 24.18 7.81 -9.56
N VAL A 528 22.98 7.71 -8.99
CA VAL A 528 22.55 8.45 -7.81
C VAL A 528 22.51 7.48 -6.65
N LYS A 529 23.22 7.80 -5.56
CA LYS A 529 23.36 6.98 -4.35
C LYS A 529 22.04 6.80 -3.55
N TYR A 530 20.90 7.20 -4.13
CA TYR A 530 19.60 7.30 -3.50
C TYR A 530 18.47 6.94 -4.48
N TYR A 531 17.85 5.79 -4.26
CA TYR A 531 16.51 5.45 -4.75
C TYR A 531 15.47 6.52 -4.35
N PRO A 532 14.58 6.98 -5.24
CA PRO A 532 13.43 7.79 -4.85
C PRO A 532 12.32 6.89 -4.30
N LYS A 533 11.55 7.39 -3.33
CA LYS A 533 10.46 6.64 -2.68
C LYS A 533 9.13 6.93 -3.35
N THR A 534 8.14 6.09 -3.05
CA THR A 534 6.76 6.36 -3.40
C THR A 534 5.86 6.44 -2.18
N ASN A 535 4.81 7.25 -2.31
CA ASN A 535 3.55 7.12 -1.59
C ASN A 535 2.45 6.77 -2.61
N ALA A 536 2.82 6.14 -3.73
CA ALA A 536 1.90 5.75 -4.76
C ALA A 536 1.03 4.61 -4.24
N LEU A 537 -0.26 4.72 -4.55
CA LEU A 537 -1.28 3.74 -4.24
C LEU A 537 -1.80 3.21 -5.57
N TYR A 538 -1.66 1.90 -5.80
CA TYR A 538 -2.12 1.24 -7.01
C TYR A 538 -3.18 0.19 -6.65
N PHE A 539 -4.24 0.14 -7.42
CA PHE A 539 -5.25 -0.91 -7.38
C PHE A 539 -5.13 -1.74 -8.67
N VAL A 540 -5.01 -3.05 -8.53
CA VAL A 540 -4.95 -4.00 -9.64
C VAL A 540 -6.26 -4.78 -9.66
N ARG A 541 -7.04 -4.59 -10.72
CA ARG A 541 -8.42 -5.09 -10.86
C ARG A 541 -8.54 -5.97 -12.09
N ALA A 542 -9.64 -6.72 -12.20
CA ALA A 542 -10.02 -7.34 -13.47
C ALA A 542 -10.25 -6.25 -14.52
N LYS A 543 -9.76 -6.43 -15.74
CA LYS A 543 -10.22 -5.63 -16.88
C LYS A 543 -11.65 -6.07 -17.21
N ARG A 544 -12.57 -5.10 -17.21
CA ARG A 544 -13.99 -5.30 -17.57
C ARG A 544 -14.16 -5.18 -19.08
#